data_AF-A0A1A0U8A9-F1
#
_entry.id   AF-A0A1A0U8A9-F1
#
_cell.length_a   1.000
_cell.length_b   1.000
_cell.length_c   1.000
_cell.angle_alpha   90.00
_cell.angle_beta   90.00
_cell.angle_gamma   90.00
#
_symmetry.space_group_name_H-M   'P 1'
#
loop_
_entity.id
_entity.type
_entity.pdbx_description
1 polymer ?
#
loop_
_entity_poly.entity_id
_entity_poly.type
_entity_poly.pdbx_seq_one_letter_code
_entity_poly.pdbx_strand_id
1 'polypeptide(L)'
;MHGEALAHAKYLAYATQAQQAGRTQAAQDFTNAAQTEHMDHFARQADLVGLGSDIAANLRDAINGETNEANTMYPGFAKQATADNDPAAASAFNEIGTDEATHLKHFQAALEVVSNPASGASVPAGATPAPVAITAGSPRSSGATLANLRTAMQGEAFAYAKYLRYADQARRDGNSAVAQLFTNTANFELNEHFATLATLAGLVATDTNANLQDAINGEQHEADVMYPDYARQADQAGNPQAANLFREIAGDEKMHQQIFRTALTAS
;
A
#
# COMPACT_ATOMS: atom_id res chain seq x y z
N MET A 1 0.50 -7.58 -7.04
CA MET A 1 0.82 -6.14 -6.90
C MET A 1 -0.01 -5.48 -5.81
N HIS A 2 -1.34 -5.38 -5.91
CA HIS A 2 -2.15 -4.86 -4.79
C HIS A 2 -2.00 -5.73 -3.52
N GLY A 3 -1.85 -7.06 -3.69
CA GLY A 3 -1.50 -8.01 -2.63
C GLY A 3 -0.19 -7.62 -1.93
N GLU A 4 0.92 -7.56 -2.67
CA GLU A 4 2.25 -7.24 -2.10
C GLU A 4 2.25 -5.90 -1.35
N ALA A 5 1.60 -4.89 -1.95
CA ALA A 5 1.58 -3.56 -1.36
C ALA A 5 0.82 -3.56 -0.02
N LEU A 6 -0.32 -4.25 0.04
CA LEU A 6 -1.08 -4.43 1.27
C LEU A 6 -0.31 -5.31 2.28
N ALA A 7 0.33 -6.38 1.85
CA ALA A 7 1.13 -7.27 2.69
C ALA A 7 2.29 -6.50 3.34
N HIS A 8 3.02 -5.69 2.56
CA HIS A 8 4.04 -4.78 3.06
C HIS A 8 3.51 -3.87 4.19
N ALA A 9 2.45 -3.09 3.90
CA ALA A 9 1.89 -2.15 4.88
C ALA A 9 1.34 -2.86 6.13
N LYS A 10 0.67 -4.01 5.94
CA LYS A 10 0.15 -4.86 7.01
C LYS A 10 1.27 -5.40 7.91
N TYR A 11 2.35 -5.90 7.33
CA TYR A 11 3.46 -6.47 8.10
C TYR A 11 4.27 -5.42 8.85
N LEU A 12 4.42 -4.19 8.33
CA LEU A 12 4.97 -3.09 9.13
C LEU A 12 4.09 -2.79 10.37
N ALA A 13 2.76 -2.81 10.20
CA ALA A 13 1.83 -2.63 11.32
C ALA A 13 1.91 -3.78 12.34
N TYR A 14 2.01 -5.03 11.87
CA TYR A 14 2.18 -6.21 12.74
C TYR A 14 3.52 -6.19 13.46
N ALA A 15 4.60 -5.79 12.79
CA ALA A 15 5.92 -5.63 13.39
C ALA A 15 5.89 -4.61 14.55
N THR A 16 5.21 -3.48 14.34
CA THR A 16 5.06 -2.44 15.35
C THR A 16 4.31 -2.95 16.57
N GLN A 17 3.20 -3.67 16.37
CA GLN A 17 2.44 -4.28 17.48
C GLN A 17 3.25 -5.34 18.20
N ALA A 18 3.93 -6.24 17.48
CA ALA A 18 4.78 -7.27 18.06
C ALA A 18 5.91 -6.67 18.91
N GLN A 19 6.52 -5.59 18.44
CA GLN A 19 7.54 -4.85 19.18
C GLN A 19 6.98 -4.26 20.49
N GLN A 20 5.79 -3.65 20.44
CA GLN A 20 5.11 -3.12 21.64
C GLN A 20 4.74 -4.23 22.64
N ALA A 21 4.42 -5.43 22.15
CA ALA A 21 4.14 -6.61 22.96
C ALA A 21 5.40 -7.33 23.48
N GLY A 22 6.60 -6.83 23.17
CA GLY A 22 7.87 -7.47 23.56
C GLY A 22 8.23 -8.73 22.76
N ARG A 23 7.52 -9.01 21.67
CA ARG A 23 7.74 -10.15 20.75
C ARG A 23 8.79 -9.79 19.69
N THR A 24 10.01 -9.47 20.12
CA THR A 24 11.06 -8.88 19.24
C THR A 24 11.41 -9.74 18.02
N GLN A 25 11.48 -11.07 18.15
CA GLN A 25 11.75 -11.93 17.00
C GLN A 25 10.63 -11.86 15.96
N ALA A 26 9.36 -11.97 16.39
CA ALA A 26 8.22 -11.84 15.49
C ALA A 26 8.18 -10.45 14.82
N ALA A 27 8.56 -9.39 15.53
CA ALA A 27 8.67 -8.05 14.96
C ALA A 27 9.72 -7.99 13.83
N GLN A 28 10.87 -8.63 14.02
CA GLN A 28 11.91 -8.73 12.99
C GLN A 28 11.43 -9.56 11.80
N ASP A 29 10.79 -10.70 12.04
CA ASP A 29 10.27 -11.59 11.00
C ASP A 29 9.25 -10.84 10.11
N PHE A 30 8.31 -10.11 10.72
CA PHE A 30 7.36 -9.26 9.99
C PHE A 30 8.07 -8.14 9.22
N THR A 31 9.08 -7.51 9.81
CA THR A 31 9.83 -6.43 9.13
C THR A 31 10.56 -6.96 7.89
N ASN A 32 11.16 -8.15 7.99
CA ASN A 32 11.88 -8.77 6.88
C ASN A 32 10.91 -9.17 5.75
N ALA A 33 9.78 -9.80 6.08
CA ALA A 33 8.75 -10.13 5.10
C ALA A 33 8.23 -8.87 4.41
N ALA A 34 7.90 -7.81 5.18
CA ALA A 34 7.47 -6.53 4.62
C ALA A 34 8.49 -5.96 3.62
N GLN A 35 9.79 -6.09 3.89
CA GLN A 35 10.83 -5.65 2.97
C GLN A 35 10.84 -6.48 1.69
N THR A 36 10.72 -7.81 1.78
CA THR A 36 10.61 -8.69 0.61
C THR A 36 9.41 -8.33 -0.25
N GLU A 37 8.23 -8.14 0.35
CA GLU A 37 6.99 -7.78 -0.35
C GLU A 37 7.17 -6.52 -1.21
N HIS A 38 7.85 -5.51 -0.66
CA HIS A 38 8.00 -4.22 -1.35
C HIS A 38 9.19 -4.19 -2.30
N MET A 39 10.36 -4.65 -1.84
CA MET A 39 11.63 -4.50 -2.56
C MET A 39 11.88 -5.60 -3.58
N ASP A 40 11.23 -6.76 -3.45
CA ASP A 40 11.32 -7.85 -4.43
C ASP A 40 9.99 -8.05 -5.15
N HIS A 41 8.94 -8.51 -4.46
CA HIS A 41 7.70 -8.96 -5.11
C HIS A 41 7.03 -7.82 -5.88
N PHE A 42 6.68 -6.72 -5.20
CA PHE A 42 6.07 -5.55 -5.83
C PHE A 42 6.99 -4.96 -6.90
N ALA A 43 8.28 -4.85 -6.58
CA ALA A 43 9.27 -4.25 -7.45
C ALA A 43 9.39 -4.98 -8.79
N ARG A 44 9.55 -6.29 -8.76
CA ARG A 44 9.73 -7.11 -9.97
C ARG A 44 8.43 -7.22 -10.77
N GLN A 45 7.28 -7.25 -10.11
CA GLN A 45 5.99 -7.16 -10.79
C GLN A 45 5.80 -5.80 -11.47
N ALA A 46 6.19 -4.69 -10.80
CA ALA A 46 6.19 -3.35 -11.37
C ALA A 46 7.07 -3.27 -12.62
N ASP A 47 8.26 -3.87 -12.59
CA ASP A 47 9.18 -3.91 -13.73
C ASP A 47 8.57 -4.68 -14.92
N LEU A 48 7.86 -5.80 -14.67
CA LEU A 48 7.19 -6.57 -15.73
C LEU A 48 6.11 -5.78 -16.48
N VAL A 49 5.41 -4.89 -15.78
CA VAL A 49 4.32 -4.10 -16.37
C VAL A 49 4.78 -2.70 -16.80
N GLY A 50 6.07 -2.38 -16.65
CA GLY A 50 6.63 -1.07 -17.00
C GLY A 50 6.15 0.07 -16.11
N LEU A 51 5.78 -0.21 -14.86
CA LEU A 51 5.33 0.80 -13.91
C LEU A 51 6.50 1.70 -13.51
N GLY A 52 6.33 3.02 -13.64
CA GLY A 52 7.36 3.98 -13.27
C GLY A 52 8.44 4.18 -14.33
N SER A 53 8.07 4.26 -15.62
CA SER A 53 9.03 4.38 -16.73
C SER A 53 9.25 5.81 -17.27
N ASP A 54 8.31 6.73 -17.05
CA ASP A 54 8.36 8.11 -17.56
C ASP A 54 7.71 9.08 -16.58
N ILE A 55 8.39 10.18 -16.27
CA ILE A 55 7.92 11.15 -15.25
C ILE A 55 6.54 11.72 -15.62
N ALA A 56 6.33 12.12 -16.88
CA ALA A 56 5.09 12.75 -17.28
C ALA A 56 3.92 11.74 -17.30
N ALA A 57 4.17 10.49 -17.71
CA ALA A 57 3.21 9.41 -17.63
C ALA A 57 2.84 9.08 -16.18
N ASN A 58 3.83 8.98 -15.29
CA ASN A 58 3.63 8.73 -13.85
C ASN A 58 2.77 9.83 -13.21
N LEU A 59 3.04 11.10 -13.53
CA LEU A 59 2.23 12.23 -13.04
C LEU A 59 0.79 12.18 -13.56
N ARG A 60 0.58 11.81 -14.82
CA ARG A 60 -0.79 11.64 -15.36
C ARG A 60 -1.53 10.48 -14.71
N ASP A 61 -0.85 9.36 -14.46
CA ASP A 61 -1.42 8.22 -13.73
C ASP A 61 -1.82 8.61 -12.31
N ALA A 62 -0.93 9.30 -11.58
CA ALA A 62 -1.23 9.83 -10.25
C ALA A 62 -2.45 10.76 -10.29
N ILE A 63 -2.46 11.75 -11.18
CA ILE A 63 -3.61 12.66 -11.37
C ILE A 63 -4.92 11.89 -11.60
N ASN A 64 -4.92 10.82 -12.39
CA ASN A 64 -6.12 10.02 -12.63
C ASN A 64 -6.60 9.28 -11.37
N GLY A 65 -5.67 8.69 -10.62
CA GLY A 65 -5.95 8.03 -9.33
C GLY A 65 -6.56 9.02 -8.33
N GLU A 66 -5.82 10.10 -8.04
CA GLU A 66 -6.24 11.14 -7.10
C GLU A 66 -7.58 11.79 -7.51
N THR A 67 -7.82 11.96 -8.81
CA THR A 67 -9.11 12.47 -9.31
C THR A 67 -10.26 11.54 -8.97
N ASN A 68 -10.08 10.23 -9.16
CA ASN A 68 -11.10 9.24 -8.81
C ASN A 68 -11.33 9.20 -7.29
N GLU A 69 -10.26 9.22 -6.52
CA GLU A 69 -10.32 9.12 -5.06
C GLU A 69 -11.00 10.35 -4.45
N ALA A 70 -10.52 11.55 -4.79
CA ALA A 70 -11.06 12.81 -4.28
C ALA A 70 -12.51 13.07 -4.70
N ASN A 71 -12.89 12.75 -5.94
CA ASN A 71 -14.20 13.15 -6.47
C ASN A 71 -15.26 12.04 -6.47
N THR A 72 -14.85 10.77 -6.36
CA THR A 72 -15.77 9.63 -6.51
C THR A 72 -15.68 8.67 -5.33
N MET A 73 -14.51 8.07 -5.10
CA MET A 73 -14.37 6.98 -4.13
C MET A 73 -14.65 7.44 -2.70
N TYR A 74 -13.89 8.43 -2.22
CA TYR A 74 -14.00 8.89 -0.83
C TYR A 74 -15.33 9.57 -0.51
N PRO A 75 -15.89 10.45 -1.37
CA PRO A 75 -17.24 10.96 -1.18
C PRO A 75 -18.31 9.85 -1.13
N GLY A 76 -18.17 8.82 -1.97
CA GLY A 76 -19.06 7.65 -1.98
C GLY A 76 -18.97 6.83 -0.69
N PHE A 77 -17.75 6.56 -0.22
CA PHE A 77 -17.50 5.83 1.02
C PHE A 77 -17.98 6.61 2.25
N ALA A 78 -17.76 7.93 2.31
CA ALA A 78 -18.26 8.79 3.38
C ALA A 78 -19.80 8.78 3.44
N LYS A 79 -20.46 8.81 2.28
CA LYS A 79 -21.92 8.71 2.20
C LYS A 79 -22.43 7.35 2.69
N GLN A 80 -21.77 6.25 2.32
CA GLN A 80 -22.12 4.91 2.82
C GLN A 80 -21.94 4.82 4.33
N ALA A 81 -20.81 5.30 4.87
CA ALA A 81 -20.55 5.32 6.31
C ALA A 81 -21.60 6.14 7.08
N THR A 82 -22.01 7.28 6.52
CA THR A 82 -23.13 8.07 7.09
C THR A 82 -24.44 7.28 7.10
N ALA A 83 -24.76 6.57 6.02
CA ALA A 83 -25.96 5.73 5.94
C ALA A 83 -25.93 4.55 6.92
N ASP A 84 -24.75 4.00 7.19
CA ASP A 84 -24.53 2.93 8.15
C ASP A 84 -24.47 3.42 9.62
N ASN A 85 -24.65 4.74 9.86
CA ASN A 85 -24.50 5.39 11.17
C ASN A 85 -23.11 5.23 11.78
N ASP A 86 -22.06 5.25 10.95
CA ASP A 86 -20.66 5.21 11.35
C ASP A 86 -19.99 6.59 11.14
N PRO A 87 -20.16 7.53 12.09
CA PRO A 87 -19.63 8.88 11.95
C PRO A 87 -18.10 8.92 11.95
N ALA A 88 -17.43 7.93 12.57
CA ALA A 88 -15.97 7.87 12.61
C ALA A 88 -15.40 7.55 11.22
N ALA A 89 -15.93 6.52 10.55
CA ALA A 89 -15.54 6.19 9.18
C ALA A 89 -15.95 7.31 8.20
N ALA A 90 -17.13 7.91 8.36
CA ALA A 90 -17.55 9.03 7.52
C ALA A 90 -16.60 10.24 7.64
N SER A 91 -16.15 10.58 8.86
CA SER A 91 -15.18 11.65 9.08
C SER A 91 -13.84 11.32 8.41
N ALA A 92 -13.31 10.11 8.64
CA ALA A 92 -12.05 9.68 8.05
C ALA A 92 -12.08 9.72 6.52
N PHE A 93 -13.14 9.21 5.88
CA PHE A 93 -13.25 9.26 4.42
C PHE A 93 -13.35 10.70 3.88
N ASN A 94 -14.00 11.62 4.58
CA ASN A 94 -14.06 13.03 4.15
C ASN A 94 -12.71 13.75 4.29
N GLU A 95 -11.97 13.45 5.37
CA GLU A 95 -10.62 13.99 5.61
C GLU A 95 -9.67 13.52 4.51
N ILE A 96 -9.58 12.19 4.31
CA ILE A 96 -8.73 11.60 3.26
C ILE A 96 -9.10 12.17 1.88
N GLY A 97 -10.40 12.22 1.53
CA GLY A 97 -10.81 12.80 0.25
C GLY A 97 -10.42 14.29 0.05
N THR A 98 -10.24 15.04 1.14
CA THR A 98 -9.74 16.42 1.10
C THR A 98 -8.23 16.45 0.85
N ASP A 99 -7.49 15.51 1.42
CA ASP A 99 -6.05 15.35 1.23
C ASP A 99 -5.73 14.89 -0.20
N GLU A 100 -6.49 13.93 -0.77
CA GLU A 100 -6.35 13.52 -2.18
C GLU A 100 -6.61 14.69 -3.15
N ALA A 101 -7.56 15.57 -2.82
CA ALA A 101 -7.79 16.77 -3.61
C ALA A 101 -6.58 17.74 -3.58
N THR A 102 -5.75 17.66 -2.54
CA THR A 102 -4.49 18.40 -2.42
C THR A 102 -3.36 17.70 -3.17
N HIS A 103 -3.23 16.37 -3.06
CA HIS A 103 -2.32 15.56 -3.88
C HIS A 103 -2.54 15.80 -5.38
N LEU A 104 -3.80 15.74 -5.82
CA LEU A 104 -4.21 16.03 -7.19
C LEU A 104 -3.67 17.38 -7.70
N LYS A 105 -3.85 18.46 -6.92
CA LYS A 105 -3.38 19.80 -7.29
C LYS A 105 -1.86 19.85 -7.40
N HIS A 106 -1.15 19.19 -6.49
CA HIS A 106 0.31 19.15 -6.53
C HIS A 106 0.83 18.38 -7.74
N PHE A 107 0.24 17.23 -8.09
CA PHE A 107 0.64 16.50 -9.28
C PHE A 107 0.30 17.24 -10.58
N GLN A 108 -0.84 17.95 -10.64
CA GLN A 108 -1.16 18.83 -11.76
C GLN A 108 -0.12 19.93 -11.95
N ALA A 109 0.26 20.62 -10.86
CA ALA A 109 1.31 21.64 -10.90
C ALA A 109 2.67 21.06 -11.32
N ALA A 110 3.03 19.88 -10.81
CA ALA A 110 4.26 19.20 -11.20
C ALA A 110 4.27 18.82 -12.69
N LEU A 111 3.14 18.34 -13.23
CA LEU A 111 3.01 18.01 -14.65
C LEU A 111 3.15 19.25 -15.54
N GLU A 112 2.59 20.39 -15.12
CA GLU A 112 2.77 21.67 -15.82
C GLU A 112 4.25 22.06 -15.89
N VAL A 113 4.97 21.97 -14.77
CA VAL A 113 6.42 22.28 -14.72
C VAL A 113 7.23 21.35 -15.61
N VAL A 114 6.97 20.03 -15.56
CA VAL A 114 7.67 19.04 -16.38
C VAL A 114 7.36 19.23 -17.87
N SER A 115 6.13 19.62 -18.22
CA SER A 115 5.71 19.83 -19.61
C SER A 115 6.15 21.19 -20.17
N ASN A 116 6.39 22.19 -19.31
CA ASN A 116 6.84 23.52 -19.68
C ASN A 116 7.94 24.05 -18.73
N PRO A 117 9.19 23.58 -18.89
CA PRO A 117 10.30 23.99 -18.01
C PRO A 117 10.64 25.48 -18.09
N ALA A 118 10.22 26.18 -19.15
CA ALA A 118 10.45 27.61 -19.33
C ALA A 118 9.46 28.50 -18.56
N SER A 119 8.42 27.93 -17.93
CA SER A 119 7.41 28.66 -17.17
C SER A 119 7.96 29.41 -15.94
N GLY A 120 9.10 28.98 -15.41
CA GLY A 120 9.64 29.48 -14.14
C GLY A 120 8.87 29.02 -12.90
N ALA A 121 7.84 28.17 -13.05
CA ALA A 121 7.13 27.56 -11.94
C ALA A 121 7.98 26.46 -11.27
N SER A 122 7.72 26.21 -9.99
CA SER A 122 8.41 25.17 -9.21
C SER A 122 7.46 24.03 -8.85
N VAL A 123 7.99 22.80 -8.83
CA VAL A 123 7.26 21.63 -8.36
C VAL A 123 6.95 21.79 -6.87
N PRO A 124 5.69 21.66 -6.43
CA PRO A 124 5.35 21.66 -5.01
C PRO A 124 6.04 20.48 -4.31
N ALA A 125 6.56 20.70 -3.10
CA ALA A 125 7.22 19.62 -2.36
C ALA A 125 6.23 18.57 -1.80
N GLY A 126 4.93 18.87 -1.77
CA GLY A 126 3.94 18.08 -1.03
C GLY A 126 4.02 18.31 0.48
N ALA A 127 3.12 17.67 1.22
CA ALA A 127 3.10 17.67 2.68
C ALA A 127 3.69 16.36 3.22
N THR A 128 4.21 16.40 4.46
CA THR A 128 4.56 15.19 5.21
C THR A 128 3.78 15.25 6.51
N PRO A 129 2.75 14.40 6.67
CA PRO A 129 1.92 14.47 7.86
C PRO A 129 2.66 13.89 9.06
N ALA A 130 2.19 14.22 10.26
CA ALA A 130 2.64 13.53 11.45
C ALA A 130 2.14 12.08 11.38
N PRO A 131 3.00 11.06 11.62
CA PRO A 131 2.56 9.67 11.55
C PRO A 131 1.41 9.39 12.53
N VAL A 132 0.35 8.76 12.04
CA VAL A 132 -0.78 8.29 12.84
C VAL A 132 -0.45 6.89 13.38
N ALA A 133 -0.54 6.71 14.69
CA ALA A 133 -0.32 5.41 15.29
C ALA A 133 -1.52 4.47 15.05
N ILE A 134 -1.25 3.30 14.49
CA ILE A 134 -2.29 2.26 14.32
C ILE A 134 -2.65 1.69 15.70
N THR A 135 -3.93 1.77 16.05
CA THR A 135 -4.43 1.22 17.31
C THR A 135 -4.90 -0.21 17.11
N ALA A 136 -4.24 -1.17 17.77
CA ALA A 136 -4.63 -2.58 17.73
C ALA A 136 -5.99 -2.81 18.44
N GLY A 137 -6.84 -3.67 17.88
CA GLY A 137 -8.16 -3.95 18.41
C GLY A 137 -9.10 -4.59 17.40
N SER A 138 -10.33 -4.85 17.84
CA SER A 138 -11.39 -5.31 16.96
C SER A 138 -11.84 -4.21 15.98
N PRO A 139 -12.43 -4.57 14.82
CA PRO A 139 -12.99 -3.59 13.90
C PRO A 139 -13.97 -2.65 14.59
N ARG A 140 -13.82 -1.34 14.33
CA ARG A 140 -14.73 -0.29 14.85
C ARG A 140 -15.94 -0.09 13.95
N SER A 141 -15.83 -0.55 12.70
CA SER A 141 -16.88 -0.51 11.67
C SER A 141 -17.36 -1.92 11.32
N SER A 142 -18.52 -2.03 10.66
CA SER A 142 -19.10 -3.30 10.23
C SER A 142 -19.78 -3.17 8.86
N GLY A 143 -20.27 -4.29 8.31
CA GLY A 143 -21.08 -4.30 7.08
C GLY A 143 -20.37 -3.70 5.86
N ALA A 144 -21.12 -2.91 5.08
CA ALA A 144 -20.62 -2.28 3.86
C ALA A 144 -19.50 -1.26 4.15
N THR A 145 -19.62 -0.49 5.23
CA THR A 145 -18.56 0.44 5.65
C THR A 145 -17.25 -0.26 5.95
N LEU A 146 -17.27 -1.41 6.65
CA LEU A 146 -16.05 -2.19 6.89
C LEU A 146 -15.44 -2.72 5.58
N ALA A 147 -16.27 -3.14 4.62
CA ALA A 147 -15.79 -3.55 3.31
C ALA A 147 -15.11 -2.37 2.58
N ASN A 148 -15.71 -1.18 2.62
CA ASN A 148 -15.13 0.03 2.02
C ASN A 148 -13.81 0.45 2.68
N LEU A 149 -13.70 0.36 4.01
CA LEU A 149 -12.44 0.63 4.71
C LEU A 149 -11.31 -0.30 4.23
N ARG A 150 -11.60 -1.60 4.06
CA ARG A 150 -10.62 -2.58 3.56
C ARG A 150 -10.24 -2.32 2.10
N THR A 151 -11.21 -1.95 1.26
CA THR A 151 -10.95 -1.54 -0.13
C THR A 151 -10.05 -0.30 -0.17
N ALA A 152 -10.37 0.73 0.61
CA ALA A 152 -9.58 1.94 0.70
C ALA A 152 -8.14 1.63 1.16
N MET A 153 -7.97 0.85 2.23
CA MET A 153 -6.62 0.44 2.69
C MET A 153 -5.79 -0.25 1.61
N GLN A 154 -6.40 -1.11 0.79
CA GLN A 154 -5.68 -1.74 -0.32
C GLN A 154 -5.26 -0.70 -1.38
N GLY A 155 -6.11 0.30 -1.64
CA GLY A 155 -5.80 1.45 -2.48
C GLY A 155 -4.62 2.25 -1.93
N GLU A 156 -4.69 2.67 -0.67
CA GLU A 156 -3.63 3.46 0.00
C GLU A 156 -2.29 2.76 0.03
N ALA A 157 -2.29 1.46 0.36
CA ALA A 157 -1.06 0.66 0.33
C ALA A 157 -0.47 0.57 -1.09
N PHE A 158 -1.33 0.41 -2.09
CA PHE A 158 -0.91 0.39 -3.49
C PHE A 158 -0.40 1.75 -3.97
N ALA A 159 -1.06 2.85 -3.60
CA ALA A 159 -0.64 4.22 -3.89
C ALA A 159 0.74 4.51 -3.27
N TYR A 160 0.95 4.16 -2.00
CA TYR A 160 2.26 4.22 -1.34
C TYR A 160 3.36 3.53 -2.16
N ALA A 161 3.16 2.24 -2.47
CA ALA A 161 4.18 1.45 -3.16
C ALA A 161 4.43 1.98 -4.58
N LYS A 162 3.36 2.36 -5.30
CA LYS A 162 3.41 2.93 -6.64
C LYS A 162 4.17 4.26 -6.67
N TYR A 163 3.86 5.18 -5.76
CA TYR A 163 4.50 6.50 -5.69
C TYR A 163 5.97 6.41 -5.29
N LEU A 164 6.38 5.43 -4.48
CA LEU A 164 7.81 5.18 -4.27
C LEU A 164 8.52 4.73 -5.55
N ARG A 165 7.90 3.89 -6.40
CA ARG A 165 8.48 3.54 -7.71
C ARG A 165 8.58 4.75 -8.64
N TYR A 166 7.58 5.64 -8.62
CA TYR A 166 7.62 6.88 -9.38
C TYR A 166 8.71 7.83 -8.89
N ALA A 167 8.89 7.92 -7.57
CA ALA A 167 9.97 8.69 -6.96
C ALA A 167 11.34 8.15 -7.37
N ASP A 168 11.55 6.83 -7.32
CA ASP A 168 12.79 6.19 -7.74
C ASP A 168 13.12 6.44 -9.21
N GLN A 169 12.12 6.36 -10.09
CA GLN A 169 12.31 6.72 -11.49
C GLN A 169 12.71 8.19 -11.64
N ALA A 170 11.99 9.11 -10.98
CA ALA A 170 12.31 10.53 -11.06
C ALA A 170 13.72 10.83 -10.52
N ARG A 171 14.21 10.11 -9.50
CA ARG A 171 15.60 10.19 -9.02
C ARG A 171 16.59 9.75 -10.10
N ARG A 172 16.34 8.61 -10.76
CA ARG A 172 17.19 8.09 -11.84
C ARG A 172 17.30 9.09 -13.01
N ASP A 173 16.20 9.78 -13.30
CA ASP A 173 16.12 10.79 -14.36
C ASP A 173 16.64 12.18 -13.92
N GLY A 174 17.14 12.30 -12.68
CA GLY A 174 17.72 13.55 -12.15
C GLY A 174 16.70 14.61 -11.73
N ASN A 175 15.40 14.29 -11.69
CA ASN A 175 14.35 15.20 -11.26
C ASN A 175 14.05 15.04 -9.75
N SER A 176 14.95 15.58 -8.92
CA SER A 176 14.84 15.49 -7.46
C SER A 176 13.58 16.13 -6.89
N ALA A 177 13.04 17.17 -7.53
CA ALA A 177 11.85 17.86 -7.06
C ALA A 177 10.58 16.99 -7.23
N VAL A 178 10.41 16.35 -8.39
CA VAL A 178 9.31 15.39 -8.61
C VAL A 178 9.49 14.14 -7.74
N ALA A 179 10.73 13.66 -7.59
CA ALA A 179 11.02 12.55 -6.68
C ALA A 179 10.62 12.86 -5.23
N GLN A 180 10.90 14.08 -4.75
CA GLN A 180 10.51 14.52 -3.41
C GLN A 180 9.00 14.57 -3.26
N LEU A 181 8.27 15.13 -4.24
CA LEU A 181 6.81 15.19 -4.23
C LEU A 181 6.21 13.78 -4.10
N PHE A 182 6.58 12.85 -4.98
CA PHE A 182 6.09 11.47 -4.91
C PHE A 182 6.45 10.77 -3.59
N THR A 183 7.65 11.01 -3.05
CA THR A 183 8.05 10.42 -1.76
C THR A 183 7.20 10.96 -0.61
N ASN A 184 6.91 12.25 -0.61
CA ASN A 184 6.11 12.89 0.42
C ASN A 184 4.66 12.41 0.36
N THR A 185 4.07 12.37 -0.84
CA THR A 185 2.72 11.82 -1.04
C THR A 185 2.65 10.35 -0.65
N ALA A 186 3.59 9.50 -1.08
CA ALA A 186 3.64 8.11 -0.64
C ALA A 186 3.61 8.00 0.89
N ASN A 187 4.48 8.75 1.57
CA ASN A 187 4.50 8.76 3.03
C ASN A 187 3.19 9.26 3.66
N PHE A 188 2.45 10.13 2.98
CA PHE A 188 1.11 10.55 3.39
C PHE A 188 0.14 9.36 3.35
N GLU A 189 0.07 8.65 2.22
CA GLU A 189 -0.82 7.49 2.04
C GLU A 189 -0.61 6.43 3.12
N LEU A 190 0.65 6.09 3.41
CA LEU A 190 0.93 5.03 4.37
C LEU A 190 0.75 5.48 5.83
N ASN A 191 1.27 6.66 6.18
CA ASN A 191 1.39 7.06 7.58
C ASN A 191 0.15 7.76 8.13
N GLU A 192 -0.75 8.24 7.26
CA GLU A 192 -2.01 8.87 7.68
C GLU A 192 -3.23 8.10 7.18
N HIS A 193 -3.41 7.98 5.86
CA HIS A 193 -4.62 7.38 5.29
C HIS A 193 -4.73 5.90 5.66
N PHE A 194 -3.75 5.09 5.26
CA PHE A 194 -3.71 3.66 5.57
C PHE A 194 -3.78 3.41 7.08
N ALA A 195 -3.01 4.16 7.89
CA ALA A 195 -2.97 3.98 9.34
C ALA A 195 -4.33 4.26 10.02
N THR A 196 -5.01 5.31 9.58
CA THR A 196 -6.36 5.67 10.06
C THR A 196 -7.36 4.59 9.69
N LEU A 197 -7.38 4.18 8.42
CA LEU A 197 -8.27 3.15 7.91
C LEU A 197 -8.01 1.78 8.58
N ALA A 198 -6.75 1.40 8.79
CA ALA A 198 -6.33 0.18 9.46
C ALA A 198 -6.86 0.09 10.90
N THR A 199 -6.87 1.22 11.62
CA THR A 199 -7.44 1.31 12.96
C THR A 199 -8.95 1.10 12.95
N LEU A 200 -9.67 1.74 12.02
CA LEU A 200 -11.12 1.60 11.92
C LEU A 200 -11.53 0.19 11.47
N ALA A 201 -10.77 -0.39 10.56
CA ALA A 201 -10.99 -1.74 10.04
C ALA A 201 -10.58 -2.86 11.01
N GLY A 202 -9.87 -2.52 12.11
CA GLY A 202 -9.34 -3.50 13.06
C GLY A 202 -8.31 -4.44 12.43
N LEU A 203 -7.43 -3.89 11.59
CA LEU A 203 -6.41 -4.67 10.87
C LEU A 203 -5.47 -5.42 11.81
N VAL A 204 -5.08 -4.76 12.91
CA VAL A 204 -4.05 -5.25 13.83
C VAL A 204 -4.72 -5.79 15.09
N ALA A 205 -4.53 -7.07 15.38
CA ALA A 205 -4.99 -7.67 16.62
C ALA A 205 -4.08 -7.26 17.80
N THR A 206 -4.65 -7.24 19.00
CA THR A 206 -3.90 -6.99 20.25
C THR A 206 -2.98 -8.15 20.63
N ASP A 207 -3.32 -9.37 20.19
CA ASP A 207 -2.50 -10.57 20.37
C ASP A 207 -1.62 -10.80 19.12
N THR A 208 -0.31 -10.82 19.33
CA THR A 208 0.66 -11.09 18.25
C THR A 208 0.46 -12.47 17.63
N ASN A 209 -0.04 -13.46 18.38
CA ASN A 209 -0.30 -14.80 17.84
C ASN A 209 -1.43 -14.79 16.81
N ALA A 210 -2.43 -13.92 16.99
CA ALA A 210 -3.50 -13.74 16.01
C ALA A 210 -2.98 -13.09 14.72
N ASN A 211 -2.09 -12.10 14.83
CA ASN A 211 -1.44 -11.46 13.67
C ASN A 211 -0.54 -12.45 12.91
N LEU A 212 0.21 -13.31 13.62
CA LEU A 212 1.00 -14.38 13.02
C LEU A 212 0.12 -15.40 12.30
N GLN A 213 -1.02 -15.77 12.90
CA GLN A 213 -1.95 -16.70 12.28
C GLN A 213 -2.60 -16.12 11.01
N ASP A 214 -2.95 -14.82 11.00
CA ASP A 214 -3.41 -14.12 9.81
C ASP A 214 -2.36 -14.15 8.70
N ALA A 215 -1.12 -13.79 9.01
CA ALA A 215 -0.01 -13.82 8.06
C ALA A 215 0.20 -15.24 7.49
N ILE A 216 0.30 -16.27 8.34
CA ILE A 216 0.44 -17.67 7.90
C ILE A 216 -0.65 -18.07 6.90
N ASN A 217 -1.90 -17.65 7.13
CA ASN A 217 -3.02 -17.98 6.25
C ASN A 217 -2.92 -17.26 4.89
N GLY A 218 -2.53 -15.98 4.89
CA GLY A 218 -2.28 -15.21 3.68
C GLY A 218 -1.15 -15.80 2.85
N GLU A 219 0.03 -15.94 3.47
CA GLU A 219 1.22 -16.53 2.85
C GLU A 219 0.95 -17.93 2.29
N GLN A 220 0.16 -18.74 3.01
CA GLN A 220 -0.24 -20.05 2.52
C GLN A 220 -1.06 -19.97 1.24
N HIS A 221 -2.06 -19.09 1.21
CA HIS A 221 -2.90 -18.94 0.05
C HIS A 221 -2.11 -18.46 -1.16
N GLU A 222 -1.18 -17.52 -0.96
CA GLU A 222 -0.36 -16.98 -2.03
C GLU A 222 0.62 -18.02 -2.58
N ALA A 223 1.31 -18.75 -1.69
CA ALA A 223 2.25 -19.80 -2.04
C ALA A 223 1.60 -21.02 -2.73
N ASP A 224 0.48 -21.51 -2.20
CA ASP A 224 -0.10 -22.79 -2.63
C ASP A 224 -1.16 -22.63 -3.73
N VAL A 225 -1.77 -21.43 -3.86
CA VAL A 225 -2.91 -21.21 -4.76
C VAL A 225 -2.65 -20.05 -5.72
N MET A 226 -2.55 -18.81 -5.22
CA MET A 226 -2.60 -17.61 -6.07
C MET A 226 -1.45 -17.56 -7.07
N TYR A 227 -0.20 -17.63 -6.61
CA TYR A 227 0.95 -17.52 -7.50
C TYR A 227 1.16 -18.72 -8.41
N PRO A 228 0.96 -19.97 -7.95
CA PRO A 228 0.91 -21.11 -8.86
C PRO A 228 -0.15 -20.96 -9.96
N ASP A 229 -1.30 -20.38 -9.66
CA ASP A 229 -2.37 -20.13 -10.65
C ASP A 229 -1.94 -19.06 -11.66
N TYR A 230 -1.36 -17.95 -11.20
CA TYR A 230 -0.82 -16.92 -12.09
C TYR A 230 0.32 -17.43 -12.97
N ALA A 231 1.21 -18.26 -12.44
CA ALA A 231 2.27 -18.89 -13.22
C ALA A 231 1.70 -19.75 -14.37
N ARG A 232 0.67 -20.56 -14.09
CA ARG A 232 0.01 -21.38 -15.13
C ARG A 232 -0.68 -20.53 -16.18
N GLN A 233 -1.35 -19.45 -15.77
CA GLN A 233 -1.98 -18.50 -16.71
C GLN A 233 -0.93 -17.83 -17.61
N ALA A 234 0.21 -17.42 -17.03
CA ALA A 234 1.31 -16.83 -17.78
C ALA A 234 1.96 -17.82 -18.76
N ASP A 235 2.13 -19.10 -18.40
CA ASP A 235 2.58 -20.14 -19.33
C ASP A 235 1.61 -20.30 -20.51
N GLN A 236 0.31 -20.36 -20.23
CA GLN A 236 -0.74 -20.49 -21.25
C GLN A 236 -0.77 -19.28 -22.20
N ALA A 237 -0.46 -18.09 -21.68
CA ALA A 237 -0.32 -16.88 -22.47
C ALA A 237 1.02 -16.77 -23.22
N GLY A 238 1.94 -17.74 -23.06
CA GLY A 238 3.25 -17.70 -23.69
C GLY A 238 4.19 -16.65 -23.11
N ASN A 239 4.00 -16.27 -21.84
CA ASN A 239 4.85 -15.31 -21.12
C ASN A 239 5.71 -16.03 -20.06
N PRO A 240 6.83 -16.66 -20.46
CA PRO A 240 7.69 -17.42 -19.54
C PRO A 240 8.36 -16.54 -18.48
N GLN A 241 8.56 -15.24 -18.76
CA GLN A 241 9.16 -14.31 -17.81
C GLN A 241 8.23 -14.07 -16.61
N ALA A 242 6.95 -13.79 -16.87
CA ALA A 242 5.95 -13.66 -15.81
C ALA A 242 5.73 -14.98 -15.07
N ALA A 243 5.67 -16.10 -15.80
CA ALA A 243 5.49 -17.41 -15.19
C ALA A 243 6.62 -17.75 -14.21
N ASN A 244 7.88 -17.49 -14.59
CA ASN A 244 9.03 -17.70 -13.72
C ASN A 244 8.98 -16.79 -12.50
N LEU A 245 8.69 -15.49 -12.67
CA LEU A 245 8.53 -14.57 -11.55
C LEU A 245 7.49 -15.10 -10.53
N PHE A 246 6.30 -15.48 -10.99
CA PHE A 246 5.25 -15.96 -10.09
C PHE A 246 5.65 -17.25 -9.36
N ARG A 247 6.41 -18.16 -10.00
CA ARG A 247 6.92 -19.35 -9.30
C ARG A 247 7.98 -19.03 -8.25
N GLU A 248 8.82 -18.03 -8.51
CA GLU A 248 9.81 -17.55 -7.54
C GLU A 248 9.13 -16.93 -6.33
N ILE A 249 8.18 -16.01 -6.55
CA ILE A 249 7.41 -15.39 -5.47
C ILE A 249 6.66 -16.45 -4.66
N ALA A 250 6.03 -17.45 -5.29
CA ALA A 250 5.41 -18.57 -4.57
C ALA A 250 6.37 -19.32 -3.62
N GLY A 251 7.66 -19.38 -3.98
CA GLY A 251 8.71 -19.96 -3.15
C GLY A 251 9.04 -19.09 -1.94
N ASP A 252 9.07 -17.77 -2.13
CA ASP A 252 9.33 -16.79 -1.08
C ASP A 252 8.17 -16.73 -0.06
N GLU A 253 6.91 -16.72 -0.52
CA GLU A 253 5.74 -16.77 0.39
C GLU A 253 5.72 -18.06 1.22
N LYS A 254 6.17 -19.17 0.64
CA LYS A 254 6.32 -20.43 1.38
C LYS A 254 7.38 -20.32 2.48
N MET A 255 8.43 -19.52 2.27
CA MET A 255 9.44 -19.24 3.28
C MET A 255 8.88 -18.32 4.37
N HIS A 256 8.19 -17.23 4.00
CA HIS A 256 7.48 -16.35 4.94
C HIS A 256 6.54 -17.13 5.86
N GLN A 257 5.71 -18.00 5.27
CA GLN A 257 4.81 -18.90 6.02
C GLN A 257 5.56 -19.74 7.06
N GLN A 258 6.70 -20.34 6.71
CA GLN A 258 7.47 -21.20 7.61
C GLN A 258 8.11 -20.40 8.76
N ILE A 259 8.60 -19.20 8.45
CA ILE A 259 9.15 -18.28 9.45
C ILE A 259 8.05 -17.90 10.44
N PHE A 260 6.88 -17.46 9.97
CA PHE A 260 5.77 -17.10 10.86
C PHE A 260 5.23 -18.28 11.68
N ARG A 261 5.17 -19.49 11.10
CA ARG A 261 4.84 -20.71 11.87
C ARG A 261 5.84 -20.96 13.00
N THR A 262 7.13 -20.79 12.72
CA THR A 262 8.18 -20.93 13.74
C THR A 262 7.99 -19.91 14.85
N ALA A 263 7.80 -18.63 14.50
CA ALA A 263 7.53 -17.55 15.45
C ALA A 263 6.29 -17.81 16.32
N LEU A 264 5.22 -18.35 15.72
CA LEU A 264 3.98 -18.71 16.44
C LEU A 264 4.21 -19.86 17.44
N THR A 265 5.03 -20.85 17.11
CA THR A 265 5.31 -21.98 18.01
C THR A 265 6.34 -21.67 19.10
N ALA A 266 7.19 -20.66 18.91
CA ALA A 266 8.16 -20.20 19.89
C ALA A 266 7.55 -19.30 20.99
N SER A 267 6.22 -19.15 20.98
CA SER A 267 5.47 -18.12 21.69
C SER A 267 4.91 -18.53 23.05
#